data_AF-A0A936D9G8-F1
#
_entry.id   AF-A0A936D9G8-F1
#
_cell.length_a   1.000
_cell.length_b   1.000
_cell.length_c   1.000
_cell.angle_alpha   90.00
_cell.angle_beta   90.00
_cell.angle_gamma   90.00
#
_symmetry.space_group_name_H-M   'P 1'
#
loop_
_entity.id
_entity.type
_entity.pdbx_description
1 polymer ?
#
loop_
_entity_poly.entity_id
_entity_poly.type
_entity_poly.pdbx_seq_one_letter_code
_entity_poly.pdbx_strand_id
1 'polypeptide(L)'
;MSDISAGDFREAALSLERHARVALHFHPDRPDAAGDTVAQALLRDGVYRSQYETGLSNGGLSAHPGGRRDLCEELLFGGAYHAPDTTADFSTVPPRPSASTFAPMTERNPALALGWLVAAACTTTDPNAGSSDDTAGESSGPTGPGSSASATASTTATSATNTSASTAADSTDSDADDEGSSSGGHTVLPCEGLDAAAGWEHITPAEVDLGAEFDTPAGENYGVHSFVIDPQNTATIYLGTSAQGIYKSTDCGASWVHIDTGTNADVIDGGRQWSFVIDPVDPQVMYTNTGYGANGVWKSTNGGVDWEPFVDPAYLAAMQFGGFVQYVRMDASDHEHLIVTPHFECEIGAIDGLPLTKNCILETFDAGQTWDILEGTPPAGEGVFQTMLDANTWYWSSGFDGMWRTADGGQSWQHVFDEGYANASLVRAADGSLLAGGVFSTLISTDGITWSAIPDSPGTDVLAGDDERLFGSRNGFYVTASADDPTTWSELPMPAFPDPGYITTWDLKYDADHRVLYSLNSRNGFWRLLVP
;
A
#
# COMPACT_ATOMS: atom_id res chain seq x y z
N MET A 1 20.77 11.52 -7.55
CA MET A 1 21.32 12.89 -7.67
C MET A 1 21.95 13.05 -9.04
N SER A 2 21.37 13.86 -9.91
CA SER A 2 22.01 14.30 -11.14
C SER A 2 21.55 15.71 -11.47
N ASP A 3 22.50 16.63 -11.65
CA ASP A 3 22.31 18.07 -11.87
C ASP A 3 21.86 18.38 -13.31
N ILE A 4 20.89 17.63 -13.84
CA ILE A 4 20.43 17.75 -15.21
C ILE A 4 19.19 18.65 -15.22
N SER A 5 19.17 19.66 -16.09
CA SER A 5 18.02 20.54 -16.22
C SER A 5 16.81 19.77 -16.76
N ALA A 6 15.59 20.18 -16.41
CA ALA A 6 14.37 19.50 -16.85
C ALA A 6 14.26 19.43 -18.39
N GLY A 7 14.77 20.44 -19.10
CA GLY A 7 14.85 20.44 -20.56
C GLY A 7 15.81 19.38 -21.10
N ASP A 8 17.01 19.28 -20.51
CA ASP A 8 18.02 18.28 -20.88
C ASP A 8 17.58 16.86 -20.52
N PHE A 9 16.86 16.68 -19.40
CA PHE A 9 16.26 15.42 -19.02
C PHE A 9 15.21 14.96 -20.04
N ARG A 10 14.32 15.87 -20.47
CA ARG A 10 13.27 15.56 -21.45
C ARG A 10 13.83 15.24 -22.83
N GLU A 11 14.85 15.99 -23.27
CA GLU A 11 15.62 15.68 -24.49
C GLU A 11 16.33 14.33 -24.38
N ALA A 12 16.96 14.04 -23.25
CA ALA A 12 17.62 12.76 -23.00
C ALA A 12 16.63 11.59 -22.99
N ALA A 13 15.47 11.73 -22.36
CA ALA A 13 14.41 10.72 -22.33
C ALA A 13 13.87 10.42 -23.75
N LEU A 14 13.53 11.46 -24.52
CA LEU A 14 13.09 11.30 -25.91
C LEU A 14 14.20 10.77 -26.83
N SER A 15 15.46 11.07 -26.52
CA SER A 15 16.61 10.52 -27.24
C SER A 15 16.85 9.05 -26.90
N LEU A 16 16.68 8.66 -25.62
CA LEU A 16 16.69 7.27 -25.19
C LEU A 16 15.55 6.49 -25.85
N GLU A 17 14.34 7.02 -25.90
CA GLU A 17 13.22 6.35 -26.57
C GLU A 17 13.49 6.11 -28.07
N ARG A 18 14.16 7.06 -28.74
CA ARG A 18 14.48 6.97 -30.18
C ARG A 18 15.76 6.22 -30.52
N HIS A 19 16.71 6.13 -29.58
CA HIS A 19 18.07 5.65 -29.87
C HIS A 19 18.62 4.65 -28.84
N ALA A 20 17.96 4.43 -27.71
CA ALA A 20 18.42 3.50 -26.70
C ALA A 20 18.53 2.11 -27.33
N ARG A 21 19.70 1.51 -27.13
CA ARG A 21 19.90 0.10 -27.39
C ARG A 21 19.63 -0.62 -26.08
N VAL A 22 18.95 -1.75 -26.17
CA VAL A 22 18.64 -2.63 -25.04
C VAL A 22 19.94 -2.93 -24.27
N ALA A 23 19.99 -2.54 -23.00
CA ALA A 23 21.05 -2.93 -22.09
C ALA A 23 20.70 -4.29 -21.49
N LEU A 24 21.37 -5.35 -21.95
CA LEU A 24 21.18 -6.69 -21.46
C LEU A 24 22.13 -6.95 -20.28
N HIS A 25 21.59 -7.19 -19.09
CA HIS A 25 22.36 -7.63 -17.93
C HIS A 25 22.33 -9.17 -17.86
N PHE A 26 23.48 -9.81 -18.05
CA PHE A 26 23.66 -11.26 -17.96
C PHE A 26 24.99 -11.58 -17.25
N HIS A 27 25.17 -12.80 -16.78
CA HIS A 27 26.47 -13.26 -16.29
C HIS A 27 27.32 -13.75 -17.47
N PRO A 28 28.29 -12.95 -17.96
CA PRO A 28 28.97 -13.20 -19.24
C PRO A 28 29.89 -14.42 -19.22
N ASP A 29 30.20 -14.92 -18.02
CA ASP A 29 31.15 -15.96 -17.69
C ASP A 29 30.51 -17.33 -17.46
N ARG A 30 29.17 -17.42 -17.39
CA ARG A 30 28.50 -18.71 -17.14
C ARG A 30 28.68 -19.63 -18.35
N PRO A 31 29.22 -20.85 -18.17
CA PRO A 31 29.42 -21.79 -19.26
C PRO A 31 28.15 -22.55 -19.58
N ASP A 32 27.79 -22.65 -20.86
CA ASP A 32 26.68 -23.45 -21.36
C ASP A 32 27.05 -24.96 -21.47
N ALA A 33 26.11 -25.77 -21.95
CA ALA A 33 26.31 -27.21 -22.11
C ALA A 33 27.41 -27.59 -23.14
N ALA A 34 27.79 -26.67 -24.02
CA ALA A 34 28.90 -26.83 -24.97
C ALA A 34 30.24 -26.36 -24.38
N GLY A 35 30.23 -25.72 -23.20
CA GLY A 35 31.41 -25.20 -22.52
C GLY A 35 31.80 -23.79 -22.94
N ASP A 36 31.00 -23.13 -23.79
CA ASP A 36 31.18 -21.73 -24.16
C ASP A 36 30.56 -20.83 -23.08
N THR A 37 31.16 -19.68 -22.79
CA THR A 37 30.51 -18.71 -21.89
C THR A 37 29.33 -18.02 -22.59
N VAL A 38 28.35 -17.51 -21.82
CA VAL A 38 27.22 -16.74 -22.36
C VAL A 38 27.69 -15.60 -23.27
N ALA A 39 28.79 -14.91 -22.93
CA ALA A 39 29.36 -13.87 -23.80
C ALA A 39 29.93 -14.42 -25.12
N GLN A 40 30.56 -15.60 -25.10
CA GLN A 40 31.08 -16.25 -26.31
C GLN A 40 29.94 -16.72 -27.22
N ALA A 41 28.88 -17.30 -26.64
CA ALA A 41 27.69 -17.71 -27.37
C ALA A 41 26.97 -16.51 -28.01
N LEU A 42 26.79 -15.41 -27.26
CA LEU A 42 26.21 -14.16 -27.77
C LEU A 42 27.03 -13.54 -28.89
N LEU A 43 28.36 -13.54 -28.75
CA LEU A 43 29.26 -12.99 -29.78
C LEU A 43 29.23 -13.84 -31.06
N ARG A 44 29.15 -15.16 -30.93
CA ARG A 44 29.12 -16.10 -32.06
C ARG A 44 27.79 -16.05 -32.81
N ASP A 45 26.69 -16.05 -32.07
CA ASP A 45 25.35 -16.28 -32.64
C ASP A 45 24.60 -14.96 -32.91
N GLY A 46 24.96 -13.87 -32.21
CA GLY A 46 24.28 -12.58 -32.33
C GLY A 46 22.84 -12.58 -31.83
N VAL A 47 22.43 -13.64 -31.14
CA VAL A 47 21.07 -13.88 -30.64
C VAL A 47 21.14 -14.20 -29.15
N TYR A 48 20.32 -13.53 -28.34
CA TYR A 48 20.13 -13.89 -26.94
C TYR A 48 19.24 -15.14 -26.87
N ARG A 49 19.76 -16.18 -26.20
CA ARG A 49 19.09 -17.46 -26.03
C ARG A 49 18.54 -17.58 -24.61
N SER A 50 17.34 -18.14 -24.48
CA SER A 50 16.68 -18.26 -23.17
C SER A 50 17.37 -19.32 -22.29
N GLN A 51 17.03 -19.34 -20.99
CA GLN A 51 17.51 -20.38 -20.08
C GLN A 51 17.04 -21.79 -20.47
N TYR A 52 15.92 -21.90 -21.19
CA TYR A 52 15.34 -23.15 -21.67
C TYR A 52 16.10 -23.71 -22.87
N GLU A 53 16.67 -22.83 -23.70
CA GLU A 53 17.55 -23.21 -24.81
C GLU A 53 18.97 -23.53 -24.35
N THR A 54 19.46 -22.82 -23.31
CA THR A 54 20.86 -22.91 -22.85
C THR A 54 21.07 -23.86 -21.67
N GLY A 55 20.02 -24.16 -20.91
CA GLY A 55 20.08 -24.93 -19.66
C GLY A 55 20.73 -24.17 -18.50
N LEU A 56 20.85 -22.83 -18.59
CA LEU A 56 21.50 -21.98 -17.60
C LEU A 56 20.49 -21.15 -16.81
N SER A 57 20.34 -21.40 -15.51
CA SER A 57 19.49 -20.64 -14.59
C SER A 57 20.30 -19.95 -13.48
N ASN A 58 19.87 -18.75 -13.09
CA ASN A 58 20.41 -17.98 -11.96
C ASN A 58 19.56 -18.08 -10.68
N GLY A 59 18.50 -18.89 -10.65
CA GLY A 59 17.59 -18.95 -9.52
C GLY A 59 16.82 -20.26 -9.40
N GLY A 60 17.12 -21.03 -8.35
CA GLY A 60 16.19 -21.95 -7.68
C GLY A 60 15.70 -23.19 -8.44
N LEU A 61 15.06 -24.09 -7.68
CA LEU A 61 14.65 -25.46 -8.05
C LEU A 61 13.44 -25.56 -9.00
N SER A 62 12.88 -24.45 -9.48
CA SER A 62 11.64 -24.40 -10.29
C SER A 62 11.86 -24.00 -11.76
N ALA A 63 13.11 -23.98 -12.22
CA ALA A 63 13.48 -23.71 -13.61
C ALA A 63 13.29 -24.94 -14.51
N HIS A 64 12.05 -25.45 -14.58
CA HIS A 64 11.63 -26.50 -15.50
C HIS A 64 10.26 -26.16 -16.11
N PRO A 65 9.91 -26.70 -17.29
CA PRO A 65 8.59 -26.50 -17.87
C PRO A 65 7.45 -26.84 -16.90
N GLY A 66 6.45 -25.96 -16.81
CA GLY A 66 5.32 -26.04 -15.87
C GLY A 66 5.65 -25.68 -14.41
N GLY A 67 6.89 -25.29 -14.10
CA GLY A 67 7.28 -24.81 -12.78
C GLY A 67 6.79 -23.37 -12.50
N ARG A 68 6.80 -22.94 -11.23
CA ARG A 68 6.32 -21.59 -10.84
C ARG A 68 7.08 -20.46 -11.55
N ARG A 69 8.37 -20.64 -11.86
CA ARG A 69 9.17 -19.67 -12.61
C ARG A 69 8.78 -19.63 -14.08
N ASP A 70 8.51 -20.79 -14.68
CA ASP A 70 8.08 -20.91 -16.08
C ASP A 70 6.72 -20.24 -16.30
N LEU A 71 5.78 -20.44 -15.38
CA LEU A 71 4.46 -19.78 -15.39
C LEU A 71 4.56 -18.26 -15.19
N CYS A 72 5.46 -17.80 -14.30
CA CYS A 72 5.72 -16.37 -14.11
C CYS A 72 6.26 -15.71 -15.39
N GLU A 73 7.19 -16.38 -16.10
CA GLU A 73 7.74 -15.90 -17.36
C GLU A 73 6.73 -15.97 -18.51
N GLU A 74 5.87 -16.99 -18.53
CA GLU A 74 4.74 -17.07 -19.47
C GLU A 74 3.81 -15.87 -19.31
N LEU A 75 3.45 -15.52 -18.08
CA LEU A 75 2.60 -14.38 -17.77
C LEU A 75 3.30 -13.05 -18.10
N LEU A 76 4.56 -12.89 -17.67
CA LEU A 76 5.31 -11.64 -17.82
C LEU A 76 5.65 -11.30 -19.27
N PHE A 77 5.89 -12.32 -20.11
CA PHE A 77 6.27 -12.15 -21.52
C PHE A 77 5.18 -12.59 -22.49
N GLY A 78 3.94 -12.79 -22.02
CA GLY A 78 2.79 -13.18 -22.85
C GLY A 78 3.02 -14.48 -23.64
N GLY A 79 3.73 -15.45 -23.07
CA GLY A 79 4.00 -16.76 -23.67
C GLY A 79 4.98 -16.75 -24.84
N ALA A 80 5.73 -15.65 -25.05
CA ALA A 80 6.65 -15.50 -26.19
C ALA A 80 7.73 -16.60 -26.29
N TYR A 81 8.02 -17.29 -25.18
CA TYR A 81 9.01 -18.36 -25.12
C TYR A 81 8.40 -19.77 -25.04
N HIS A 82 7.07 -19.89 -25.00
CA HIS A 82 6.33 -21.15 -24.82
C HIS A 82 5.78 -21.71 -26.14
N ALA A 83 6.09 -21.05 -27.26
CA ALA A 83 5.73 -21.53 -28.58
C ALA A 83 6.47 -22.85 -28.95
N PRO A 84 5.87 -23.70 -29.80
CA PRO A 84 6.44 -25.01 -30.16
C PRO A 84 7.83 -24.97 -30.81
N ASP A 85 8.25 -23.79 -31.28
CA ASP A 85 9.48 -23.48 -31.99
C ASP A 85 10.49 -22.66 -31.17
N THR A 86 10.17 -22.33 -29.91
CA THR A 86 11.03 -21.56 -28.99
C THR A 86 11.57 -22.37 -27.80
N THR A 87 11.10 -23.60 -27.59
CA THR A 87 11.61 -24.52 -26.56
C THR A 87 12.31 -25.73 -27.19
N ALA A 88 13.50 -26.07 -26.69
CA ALA A 88 14.19 -27.29 -27.12
C ALA A 88 13.51 -28.53 -26.51
N ASP A 89 13.43 -29.64 -27.27
CA ASP A 89 12.88 -30.91 -26.79
C ASP A 89 13.72 -31.48 -25.63
N PHE A 90 13.18 -31.34 -24.41
CA PHE A 90 13.80 -31.74 -23.15
C PHE A 90 13.96 -33.26 -22.97
N SER A 91 13.44 -34.10 -23.89
CA SER A 91 13.61 -35.56 -23.81
C SER A 91 15.04 -36.05 -24.07
N THR A 92 15.96 -35.14 -24.46
CA THR A 92 17.33 -35.48 -24.88
C THR A 92 18.45 -34.92 -24.00
N VAL A 93 18.13 -34.14 -22.95
CA VAL A 93 19.15 -33.53 -22.07
C VAL A 93 19.43 -34.46 -20.87
N PRO A 94 20.68 -34.93 -20.66
CA PRO A 94 21.00 -35.81 -19.54
C PRO A 94 20.95 -35.07 -18.19
N PRO A 95 20.55 -35.74 -17.09
CA PRO A 95 20.52 -35.12 -15.75
C PRO A 95 21.93 -34.77 -15.26
N ARG A 96 22.03 -33.65 -14.54
CA ARG A 96 23.29 -33.13 -13.96
C ARG A 96 23.82 -34.05 -12.84
N PRO A 97 25.15 -34.21 -12.67
CA PRO A 97 25.71 -34.89 -11.51
C PRO A 97 25.48 -34.06 -10.23
N SER A 98 25.36 -34.74 -9.08
CA SER A 98 25.14 -34.12 -7.78
C SER A 98 26.34 -33.27 -7.32
N ALA A 99 26.04 -32.14 -6.67
CA ALA A 99 27.00 -31.17 -6.20
C ALA A 99 27.91 -31.76 -5.10
N SER A 100 29.11 -32.20 -5.49
CA SER A 100 30.16 -32.54 -4.52
C SER A 100 31.56 -32.47 -5.14
N THR A 101 31.91 -31.42 -5.88
CA THR A 101 33.32 -31.15 -6.23
C THR A 101 33.50 -29.80 -6.91
N PHE A 102 33.56 -28.69 -6.17
CA PHE A 102 34.32 -27.51 -6.62
C PHE A 102 34.92 -26.77 -5.41
N ALA A 103 36.20 -26.42 -5.53
CA ALA A 103 37.03 -25.77 -4.52
C ALA A 103 36.77 -24.25 -4.45
N PRO A 104 37.07 -23.57 -3.32
CA PRO A 104 36.73 -22.16 -3.15
C PRO A 104 37.69 -21.25 -3.94
N MET A 105 37.14 -20.30 -4.68
CA MET A 105 37.89 -19.16 -5.23
C MET A 105 37.68 -17.94 -4.34
N THR A 106 38.76 -17.51 -3.69
CA THR A 106 38.90 -16.24 -2.98
C THR A 106 39.22 -15.11 -3.95
N GLU A 107 38.37 -14.09 -4.04
CA GLU A 107 38.75 -12.66 -4.11
C GLU A 107 37.50 -11.77 -4.12
N ARG A 108 37.45 -10.78 -3.22
CA ARG A 108 36.41 -9.75 -3.15
C ARG A 108 36.78 -8.61 -4.10
N ASN A 109 35.81 -8.10 -4.86
CA ASN A 109 35.87 -6.77 -5.46
C ASN A 109 34.48 -6.10 -5.33
N PRO A 110 34.36 -4.86 -4.79
CA PRO A 110 33.08 -4.26 -4.47
C PRO A 110 32.61 -3.37 -5.63
N ALA A 111 31.57 -3.79 -6.35
CA ALA A 111 30.79 -2.91 -7.20
C ALA A 111 29.43 -3.55 -7.54
N LEU A 112 28.40 -2.70 -7.58
CA LEU A 112 27.12 -2.87 -8.30
C LEU A 112 25.97 -3.55 -7.54
N ALA A 113 25.31 -2.73 -6.73
CA ALA A 113 23.89 -2.85 -6.43
C ALA A 113 23.08 -2.31 -7.64
N LEU A 114 22.58 -3.21 -8.49
CA LEU A 114 21.36 -3.04 -9.30
C LEU A 114 20.96 -4.39 -9.96
N GLY A 115 21.07 -5.49 -9.21
CA GLY A 115 20.87 -6.86 -9.71
C GLY A 115 19.59 -7.56 -9.24
N TRP A 116 18.67 -6.85 -8.59
CA TRP A 116 17.60 -7.51 -7.82
C TRP A 116 16.20 -7.49 -8.46
N LEU A 117 15.93 -6.71 -9.53
CA LEU A 117 14.54 -6.57 -10.00
C LEU A 117 14.00 -7.77 -10.79
N VAL A 118 14.79 -8.46 -11.62
CA VAL A 118 14.27 -9.57 -12.46
C VAL A 118 14.29 -10.92 -11.72
N ALA A 119 15.17 -11.05 -10.72
CA ALA A 119 15.19 -12.21 -9.83
C ALA A 119 14.01 -12.15 -8.83
N ALA A 120 13.75 -10.98 -8.23
CA ALA A 120 12.71 -10.82 -7.23
C ALA A 120 11.29 -11.09 -7.76
N ALA A 121 10.99 -10.74 -9.02
CA ALA A 121 9.66 -10.90 -9.60
C ALA A 121 9.17 -12.36 -9.69
N CYS A 122 10.06 -13.36 -9.65
CA CYS A 122 9.62 -14.76 -9.63
C CYS A 122 10.34 -15.65 -8.59
N THR A 123 10.91 -15.07 -7.53
CA THR A 123 11.35 -15.83 -6.35
C THR A 123 10.31 -15.67 -5.25
N THR A 124 9.41 -16.65 -5.09
CA THR A 124 8.72 -16.84 -3.81
C THR A 124 9.65 -17.65 -2.91
N THR A 125 10.02 -17.12 -1.75
CA THR A 125 10.72 -17.89 -0.71
C THR A 125 9.88 -19.10 -0.30
N ASP A 126 10.49 -20.28 -0.30
CA ASP A 126 9.90 -21.52 0.21
C ASP A 126 9.97 -21.52 1.74
N PRO A 127 8.84 -21.56 2.48
CA PRO A 127 8.86 -21.59 3.94
C PRO A 127 9.41 -22.91 4.53
N ASN A 128 9.76 -23.91 3.71
CA ASN A 128 10.39 -25.16 4.16
C ASN A 128 11.90 -25.28 3.86
N ALA A 129 12.54 -24.23 3.34
CA ALA A 129 13.99 -24.23 3.17
C ALA A 129 14.68 -23.92 4.51
N GLY A 130 15.04 -24.97 5.25
CA GLY A 130 15.86 -24.86 6.46
C GLY A 130 17.14 -24.06 6.20
N SER A 131 17.44 -23.18 7.15
CA SER A 131 18.65 -22.34 7.20
C SER A 131 19.92 -23.13 6.89
N SER A 132 20.70 -22.64 5.93
CA SER A 132 22.16 -22.87 5.93
C SER A 132 22.85 -21.53 5.69
N ASP A 133 23.04 -20.81 6.78
CA ASP A 133 24.08 -19.79 6.91
C ASP A 133 25.44 -20.51 6.91
N ASP A 134 26.23 -20.33 5.86
CA ASP A 134 27.67 -20.62 5.87
C ASP A 134 28.43 -19.34 6.22
N THR A 135 28.38 -18.93 7.50
CA THR A 135 29.35 -18.00 8.07
C THR A 135 30.59 -18.78 8.53
N ALA A 136 31.69 -18.65 7.78
CA ALA A 136 33.01 -19.06 8.26
C ALA A 136 33.56 -17.99 9.23
N GLY A 137 33.62 -18.33 10.52
CA GLY A 137 34.30 -17.57 11.57
C GLY A 137 34.91 -18.54 12.58
N GLU A 138 36.22 -18.44 12.74
CA GLU A 138 37.11 -19.41 13.40
C GLU A 138 36.93 -19.54 14.93
N SER A 139 37.14 -20.77 15.42
CA SER A 139 38.10 -21.14 16.51
C SER A 139 37.56 -21.98 17.69
N SER A 140 38.20 -23.16 17.82
CA SER A 140 38.62 -23.88 19.04
C SER A 140 37.61 -24.42 20.08
N GLY A 141 37.62 -25.75 20.25
CA GLY A 141 37.59 -26.41 21.57
C GLY A 141 36.36 -27.27 21.92
N PRO A 142 36.51 -28.56 22.29
CA PRO A 142 35.39 -29.47 22.54
C PRO A 142 35.01 -29.56 24.02
N THR A 143 33.74 -29.85 24.35
CA THR A 143 33.30 -30.83 25.39
C THR A 143 31.78 -30.79 25.65
N GLY A 144 31.10 -31.93 25.48
CA GLY A 144 30.21 -32.56 26.48
C GLY A 144 28.77 -32.03 26.69
N PRO A 145 27.77 -32.91 26.97
CA PRO A 145 26.33 -32.61 26.88
C PRO A 145 25.66 -32.36 28.25
N GLY A 146 24.47 -31.73 28.27
CA GLY A 146 23.69 -31.57 29.50
C GLY A 146 22.31 -30.92 29.37
N SER A 147 21.30 -31.76 29.16
CA SER A 147 19.98 -31.79 29.82
C SER A 147 19.30 -30.50 30.37
N SER A 148 18.04 -30.37 29.93
CA SER A 148 16.80 -30.26 30.73
C SER A 148 16.40 -28.96 31.44
N ALA A 149 15.08 -28.71 31.28
CA ALA A 149 14.10 -28.25 32.28
C ALA A 149 13.85 -26.74 32.44
N SER A 150 12.66 -26.32 31.96
CA SER A 150 11.53 -25.85 32.77
C SER A 150 11.87 -25.03 34.02
N ALA A 151 11.43 -23.77 34.05
CA ALA A 151 10.89 -23.16 35.26
C ALA A 151 9.85 -22.08 34.91
N THR A 152 8.60 -22.39 35.24
CA THR A 152 7.56 -21.43 35.62
C THR A 152 8.01 -20.65 36.86
N ALA A 153 7.76 -19.33 36.88
CA ALA A 153 7.65 -18.60 38.14
C ALA A 153 6.69 -17.42 37.99
N SER A 154 5.74 -17.42 38.93
CA SER A 154 4.65 -16.50 39.17
C SER A 154 5.13 -15.26 39.95
N THR A 155 4.47 -14.13 39.63
CA THR A 155 4.09 -12.97 40.48
C THR A 155 5.14 -12.28 41.36
N THR A 156 5.23 -10.95 41.20
CA THR A 156 4.99 -10.03 42.32
C THR A 156 4.63 -8.63 41.83
N ALA A 157 3.46 -8.15 42.26
CA ALA A 157 3.04 -6.76 42.16
C ALA A 157 3.87 -5.91 43.14
N THR A 158 4.19 -4.67 42.75
CA THR A 158 4.48 -3.61 43.71
C THR A 158 3.88 -2.31 43.21
N SER A 159 2.96 -1.79 44.00
CA SER A 159 2.29 -0.52 43.86
C SER A 159 3.26 0.65 44.06
N ALA A 160 3.16 1.67 43.21
CA ALA A 160 3.63 3.01 43.51
C ALA A 160 2.54 4.00 43.11
N THR A 161 1.91 4.58 44.12
CA THR A 161 1.01 5.73 44.03
C THR A 161 1.81 6.97 43.64
N ASN A 162 1.35 7.73 42.66
CA ASN A 162 1.65 9.15 42.59
C ASN A 162 0.41 9.92 42.13
N THR A 163 0.08 10.93 42.92
CA THR A 163 -1.05 11.84 42.75
C THR A 163 -0.50 13.17 42.26
N SER A 164 -1.05 13.68 41.15
CA SER A 164 -1.09 15.11 40.87
C SER A 164 -2.25 15.40 39.92
N ALA A 165 -3.17 16.22 40.41
CA ALA A 165 -4.42 16.61 39.79
C ALA A 165 -4.22 17.45 38.52
N SER A 166 -5.08 17.26 37.53
CA SER A 166 -5.47 18.30 36.57
C SER A 166 -6.99 18.42 36.57
N THR A 167 -7.44 19.67 36.51
CA THR A 167 -8.80 20.15 36.74
C THR A 167 -9.68 19.90 35.52
N ALA A 168 -10.75 19.11 35.70
CA ALA A 168 -11.86 19.00 34.75
C ALA A 168 -12.65 20.32 34.70
N ALA A 169 -12.81 20.86 33.49
CA ALA A 169 -13.77 21.93 33.24
C ALA A 169 -15.11 21.29 32.88
N ASP A 170 -16.05 21.50 33.80
CA ASP A 170 -17.49 21.25 33.74
C ASP A 170 -18.13 22.14 32.67
N SER A 171 -18.89 21.55 31.73
CA SER A 171 -19.90 22.28 30.97
C SER A 171 -21.21 21.52 31.08
N THR A 172 -22.10 22.12 31.86
CA THR A 172 -23.42 21.65 32.24
C THR A 172 -24.36 21.47 31.06
N ASP A 173 -25.00 20.32 31.08
CA ASP A 173 -26.21 19.92 30.38
C ASP A 173 -27.40 20.86 30.66
N SER A 174 -28.20 21.14 29.63
CA SER A 174 -29.57 21.63 29.79
C SER A 174 -30.43 21.12 28.63
N ASP A 175 -31.22 20.11 28.93
CA ASP A 175 -32.36 19.62 28.16
C ASP A 175 -33.27 20.77 27.66
N ALA A 176 -33.60 20.71 26.37
CA ALA A 176 -34.88 21.19 25.84
C ALA A 176 -35.28 20.33 24.64
N ASP A 177 -36.42 19.65 24.78
CA ASP A 177 -37.12 18.92 23.73
C ASP A 177 -37.37 19.80 22.49
N ASP A 178 -37.00 19.32 21.30
CA ASP A 178 -37.76 19.58 20.07
C ASP A 178 -37.60 18.42 19.09
N GLU A 179 -38.72 17.82 18.69
CA GLU A 179 -38.76 16.81 17.65
C GLU A 179 -38.60 17.49 16.29
N GLY A 180 -37.45 17.27 15.65
CA GLY A 180 -37.20 17.68 14.29
C GLY A 180 -35.96 16.97 13.75
N SER A 181 -36.17 16.10 12.76
CA SER A 181 -35.14 15.49 11.92
C SER A 181 -34.01 16.49 11.63
N SER A 182 -32.85 16.29 12.27
CA SER A 182 -31.63 17.04 11.99
C SER A 182 -30.79 16.24 11.00
N SER A 183 -30.81 16.67 9.75
CA SER A 183 -29.65 16.48 8.89
C SER A 183 -28.46 17.14 9.61
N GLY A 184 -27.48 16.35 10.07
CA GLY A 184 -26.27 16.85 10.71
C GLY A 184 -25.65 17.97 9.86
N GLY A 185 -25.63 19.19 10.40
CA GLY A 185 -25.22 20.36 9.64
C GLY A 185 -23.70 20.40 9.49
N HIS A 186 -23.21 20.38 8.25
CA HIS A 186 -21.82 20.66 7.92
C HIS A 186 -21.43 22.06 8.45
N THR A 187 -20.64 22.08 9.51
CA THR A 187 -20.21 23.27 10.25
C THR A 187 -18.70 23.41 10.13
N VAL A 188 -18.27 24.38 9.31
CA VAL A 188 -16.86 24.65 9.03
C VAL A 188 -16.30 25.61 10.08
N LEU A 189 -15.38 25.14 10.94
CA LEU A 189 -14.63 25.97 11.87
C LEU A 189 -13.40 26.60 11.21
N PRO A 190 -12.95 27.80 11.61
CA PRO A 190 -11.80 28.44 10.97
C PRO A 190 -10.47 27.73 11.28
N CYS A 191 -9.58 27.68 10.29
CA CYS A 191 -8.18 27.30 10.48
C CYS A 191 -7.34 28.46 11.03
N GLU A 192 -6.72 28.31 12.20
CA GLU A 192 -5.81 29.33 12.73
C GLU A 192 -4.50 29.37 11.93
N GLY A 193 -4.04 30.57 11.56
CA GLY A 193 -2.72 30.78 10.97
C GLY A 193 -2.54 30.33 9.51
N LEU A 194 -3.59 29.85 8.86
CA LEU A 194 -3.54 29.30 7.49
C LEU A 194 -2.98 30.28 6.45
N ASP A 195 -3.38 31.55 6.52
CA ASP A 195 -2.98 32.62 5.58
C ASP A 195 -1.48 32.96 5.62
N ALA A 196 -0.73 32.47 6.60
CA ALA A 196 0.70 32.77 6.76
C ALA A 196 1.60 31.83 5.93
N ALA A 197 1.09 30.70 5.43
CA ALA A 197 1.88 29.68 4.75
C ALA A 197 2.18 30.07 3.29
N ALA A 198 3.44 30.37 2.98
CA ALA A 198 3.93 30.57 1.60
C ALA A 198 4.53 29.27 1.05
N GLY A 199 3.67 28.28 0.77
CA GLY A 199 4.07 26.97 0.24
C GLY A 199 3.70 25.81 1.17
N TRP A 200 4.33 24.65 0.94
CA TRP A 200 4.09 23.45 1.74
C TRP A 200 4.60 23.62 3.17
N GLU A 201 3.74 23.31 4.13
CA GLU A 201 4.03 23.30 5.56
C GLU A 201 4.06 21.85 6.06
N HIS A 202 5.12 21.48 6.78
CA HIS A 202 5.20 20.20 7.47
C HIS A 202 4.40 20.29 8.77
N ILE A 203 3.35 19.49 8.87
CA ILE A 203 2.35 19.54 9.94
C ILE A 203 2.21 18.19 10.66
N THR A 204 3.20 17.30 10.58
CA THR A 204 3.20 16.10 11.42
C THR A 204 3.22 16.49 12.92
N PRO A 205 2.45 15.82 13.79
CA PRO A 205 2.55 16.01 15.24
C PRO A 205 4.01 15.89 15.71
N ALA A 206 4.46 16.79 16.57
CA ALA A 206 5.86 16.85 16.97
C ALA A 206 6.31 15.61 17.77
N GLU A 207 5.36 14.92 18.38
CA GLU A 207 5.53 13.70 19.17
C GLU A 207 5.74 12.45 18.31
N VAL A 208 5.32 12.48 17.04
CA VAL A 208 5.47 11.34 16.12
C VAL A 208 6.91 11.26 15.63
N ASP A 209 7.60 10.20 16.00
CA ASP A 209 8.93 9.88 15.51
C ASP A 209 8.86 9.31 14.09
N LEU A 210 9.41 10.04 13.13
CA LEU A 210 9.49 9.65 11.72
C LEU A 210 10.81 8.91 11.38
N GLY A 211 11.70 8.73 12.35
CA GLY A 211 13.00 8.12 12.18
C GLY A 211 12.90 6.66 11.78
N ALA A 212 13.71 6.23 10.82
CA ALA A 212 13.79 4.84 10.36
C ALA A 212 14.16 3.86 11.47
N GLU A 213 14.87 4.34 12.50
CA GLU A 213 15.36 3.57 13.65
C GLU A 213 14.37 3.50 14.82
N PHE A 214 13.19 4.12 14.69
CA PHE A 214 12.16 4.03 15.71
C PHE A 214 11.72 2.58 15.89
N ASP A 215 11.77 2.09 17.13
CA ASP A 215 11.51 0.70 17.47
C ASP A 215 10.02 0.40 17.36
N THR A 216 9.63 -0.35 16.32
CA THR A 216 8.27 -0.83 16.14
C THR A 216 8.22 -2.34 16.36
N PRO A 217 7.07 -2.91 16.78
CA PRO A 217 6.92 -4.36 16.90
C PRO A 217 7.27 -5.14 15.61
N ALA A 218 7.14 -4.50 14.44
CA ALA A 218 7.45 -5.06 13.14
C ALA A 218 8.87 -4.74 12.63
N GLY A 219 9.69 -4.01 13.41
CA GLY A 219 11.08 -3.69 13.09
C GLY A 219 11.29 -2.62 12.02
N GLU A 220 10.22 -1.99 11.53
CA GLU A 220 10.28 -0.92 10.52
C GLU A 220 9.28 0.19 10.88
N ASN A 221 9.74 1.44 10.85
CA ASN A 221 8.89 2.61 10.98
C ASN A 221 8.55 3.19 9.60
N TYR A 222 7.26 3.36 9.32
CA TYR A 222 6.75 3.96 8.08
C TYR A 222 6.18 5.37 8.30
N GLY A 223 6.25 5.91 9.53
CA GLY A 223 5.76 7.24 9.86
C GLY A 223 4.23 7.31 9.87
N VAL A 224 3.67 8.28 9.14
CA VAL A 224 2.21 8.45 9.02
C VAL A 224 1.67 7.50 7.95
N HIS A 225 0.58 6.78 8.21
CA HIS A 225 0.05 5.74 7.32
C HIS A 225 -1.29 6.08 6.67
N SER A 226 -2.18 6.73 7.40
CA SER A 226 -3.49 7.12 6.89
C SER A 226 -3.93 8.44 7.46
N PHE A 227 -4.86 9.11 6.78
CA PHE A 227 -5.56 10.25 7.34
C PHE A 227 -6.99 10.39 6.81
N VAL A 228 -7.85 11.01 7.61
CA VAL A 228 -9.21 11.38 7.22
C VAL A 228 -9.52 12.81 7.65
N ILE A 229 -10.33 13.48 6.84
CA ILE A 229 -10.89 14.80 7.14
C ILE A 229 -12.33 14.55 7.59
N ASP A 230 -12.75 15.18 8.68
CA ASP A 230 -14.12 15.10 9.17
C ASP A 230 -15.08 15.75 8.14
N PRO A 231 -16.06 15.00 7.61
CA PRO A 231 -16.96 15.50 6.57
C PRO A 231 -17.98 16.52 7.08
N GLN A 232 -18.20 16.61 8.39
CA GLN A 232 -19.08 17.62 8.99
C GLN A 232 -18.32 18.86 9.44
N ASN A 233 -17.01 18.76 9.66
CA ASN A 233 -16.15 19.90 9.97
C ASN A 233 -14.73 19.68 9.43
N THR A 234 -14.46 20.19 8.23
CA THR A 234 -13.21 19.96 7.49
C THR A 234 -11.96 20.53 8.14
N ALA A 235 -12.10 21.39 9.17
CA ALA A 235 -10.98 21.78 10.00
C ALA A 235 -10.46 20.65 10.92
N THR A 236 -11.26 19.59 11.10
CA THR A 236 -10.90 18.44 11.92
C THR A 236 -10.29 17.34 11.07
N ILE A 237 -9.09 16.88 11.46
CA ILE A 237 -8.31 15.87 10.75
C ILE A 237 -7.83 14.82 11.75
N TYR A 238 -7.87 13.56 11.34
CA TYR A 238 -7.32 12.45 12.10
C TYR A 238 -6.17 11.80 11.33
N LEU A 239 -5.08 11.46 12.02
CA LEU A 239 -3.91 10.78 11.49
C LEU A 239 -3.74 9.43 12.16
N GLY A 240 -3.63 8.38 11.36
CA GLY A 240 -3.15 7.08 11.78
C GLY A 240 -1.64 6.95 11.55
N THR A 241 -0.92 6.38 12.52
CA THR A 241 0.54 6.32 12.49
C THR A 241 1.06 4.87 12.43
N SER A 242 2.37 4.72 12.40
CA SER A 242 3.06 3.44 12.52
C SER A 242 3.51 3.25 13.96
N ALA A 243 2.77 2.43 14.71
CA ALA A 243 3.08 2.05 16.09
C ALA A 243 3.19 3.22 17.08
N GLN A 244 2.41 4.30 16.85
CA GLN A 244 2.41 5.52 17.68
C GLN A 244 1.01 6.13 17.89
N GLY A 245 -0.04 5.36 17.59
CA GLY A 245 -1.43 5.75 17.86
C GLY A 245 -2.07 6.69 16.83
N ILE A 246 -3.13 7.35 17.26
CA ILE A 246 -3.98 8.22 16.46
C ILE A 246 -3.94 9.66 16.97
N TYR A 247 -3.67 10.59 16.07
CA TYR A 247 -3.65 12.02 16.38
C TYR A 247 -4.83 12.74 15.76
N LYS A 248 -5.36 13.74 16.46
CA LYS A 248 -6.43 14.61 15.99
C LYS A 248 -6.00 16.07 16.01
N SER A 249 -6.33 16.78 14.94
CA SER A 249 -6.31 18.24 14.87
C SER A 249 -7.74 18.73 14.70
N THR A 250 -8.05 19.93 15.23
CA THR A 250 -9.32 20.64 15.00
C THR A 250 -9.09 22.03 14.38
N ASP A 251 -7.88 22.27 13.87
CA ASP A 251 -7.40 23.55 13.35
C ASP A 251 -6.56 23.35 12.07
N CYS A 252 -6.99 22.40 11.24
CA CYS A 252 -6.44 22.15 9.90
C CYS A 252 -4.97 21.69 9.94
N GLY A 253 -4.57 21.03 11.03
CA GLY A 253 -3.22 20.53 11.27
C GLY A 253 -2.26 21.52 11.91
N ALA A 254 -2.73 22.67 12.43
CA ALA A 254 -1.86 23.61 13.13
C ALA A 254 -1.42 23.09 14.51
N SER A 255 -2.28 22.34 15.19
CA SER A 255 -1.97 21.61 16.43
C SER A 255 -2.61 20.23 16.46
N TRP A 256 -2.04 19.35 17.27
CA TRP A 256 -2.42 17.93 17.33
C TRP A 256 -2.52 17.44 18.78
N VAL A 257 -3.40 16.46 18.99
CA VAL A 257 -3.58 15.75 20.26
C VAL A 257 -3.61 14.25 19.96
N HIS A 258 -2.85 13.45 20.71
CA HIS A 258 -2.97 11.99 20.73
C HIS A 258 -4.28 11.61 21.44
N ILE A 259 -5.18 10.91 20.74
CA ILE A 259 -6.58 10.76 21.20
C ILE A 259 -6.95 9.37 21.71
N ASP A 260 -6.33 8.31 21.22
CA ASP A 260 -6.62 6.92 21.60
C ASP A 260 -6.04 6.58 22.98
N THR A 261 -6.63 7.19 24.00
CA THR A 261 -6.16 7.14 25.39
C THR A 261 -7.06 6.29 26.30
N GLY A 262 -8.13 5.73 25.73
CA GLY A 262 -9.14 4.95 26.43
C GLY A 262 -8.94 3.44 26.33
N THR A 263 -10.05 2.74 26.18
CA THR A 263 -10.13 1.28 26.08
C THR A 263 -9.40 0.79 24.83
N ASN A 264 -8.53 -0.20 25.01
CA ASN A 264 -7.67 -0.78 23.97
C ASN A 264 -6.65 0.18 23.33
N ALA A 265 -6.32 1.31 23.98
CA ALA A 265 -5.27 2.23 23.55
C ALA A 265 -3.95 1.52 23.15
N ASP A 266 -3.39 0.68 24.03
CA ASP A 266 -2.15 -0.06 23.77
C ASP A 266 -2.18 -0.89 22.48
N VAL A 267 -3.37 -1.38 22.09
CA VAL A 267 -3.55 -2.19 20.88
C VAL A 267 -3.54 -1.32 19.63
N ILE A 268 -4.18 -0.16 19.68
CA ILE A 268 -4.17 0.81 18.59
C ILE A 268 -2.77 1.40 18.46
N ASP A 269 -2.17 1.86 19.57
CA ASP A 269 -0.81 2.37 19.63
C ASP A 269 0.22 1.39 19.07
N GLY A 270 0.11 0.09 19.37
CA GLY A 270 1.08 -0.90 18.91
C GLY A 270 0.97 -1.31 17.42
N GLY A 271 -0.06 -0.86 16.70
CA GLY A 271 -0.33 -1.25 15.32
C GLY A 271 0.02 -0.19 14.27
N ARG A 272 -0.06 -0.59 12.99
CA ARG A 272 -0.05 0.33 11.85
C ARG A 272 -1.47 0.62 11.40
N GLN A 273 -1.90 1.87 11.48
CA GLN A 273 -3.22 2.31 10.99
C GLN A 273 -3.17 2.54 9.48
N TRP A 274 -3.20 1.47 8.69
CA TRP A 274 -3.17 1.55 7.21
C TRP A 274 -4.45 2.10 6.60
N SER A 275 -5.56 1.95 7.30
CA SER A 275 -6.87 2.37 6.86
C SER A 275 -7.58 3.07 7.99
N PHE A 276 -8.14 4.23 7.69
CA PHE A 276 -8.97 4.99 8.60
C PHE A 276 -10.20 5.45 7.81
N VAL A 277 -11.40 5.18 8.32
CA VAL A 277 -12.64 5.74 7.78
C VAL A 277 -13.45 6.36 8.92
N ILE A 278 -14.09 7.48 8.62
CA ILE A 278 -14.97 8.21 9.52
C ILE A 278 -16.39 8.17 8.95
N ASP A 279 -17.36 7.95 9.82
CA ASP A 279 -18.76 7.94 9.45
C ASP A 279 -19.20 9.36 9.06
N PRO A 280 -19.78 9.55 7.86
CA PRO A 280 -20.18 10.87 7.40
C PRO A 280 -21.42 11.43 8.09
N VAL A 281 -22.24 10.56 8.71
CA VAL A 281 -23.47 10.92 9.43
C VAL A 281 -23.18 11.19 10.90
N ASP A 282 -22.26 10.43 11.50
CA ASP A 282 -21.82 10.64 12.88
C ASP A 282 -20.28 10.54 13.00
N PRO A 283 -19.54 11.67 12.93
CA PRO A 283 -18.09 11.69 13.05
C PRO A 283 -17.51 11.12 14.36
N GLN A 284 -18.35 10.81 15.36
CA GLN A 284 -17.91 10.06 16.54
C GLN A 284 -17.68 8.56 16.23
N VAL A 285 -18.35 8.05 15.19
CA VAL A 285 -18.20 6.68 14.71
C VAL A 285 -17.08 6.63 13.67
N MET A 286 -16.10 5.77 13.92
CA MET A 286 -14.95 5.62 13.04
C MET A 286 -14.35 4.22 13.14
N TYR A 287 -13.60 3.85 12.10
CA TYR A 287 -13.04 2.52 11.96
C TYR A 287 -11.59 2.60 11.51
N THR A 288 -10.75 1.76 12.10
CA THR A 288 -9.34 1.62 11.74
C THR A 288 -8.89 0.16 11.79
N ASN A 289 -7.73 -0.14 11.23
CA ASN A 289 -7.05 -1.42 11.44
C ASN A 289 -5.75 -1.26 12.22
N THR A 290 -5.20 -2.39 12.69
CA THR A 290 -3.90 -2.47 13.37
C THR A 290 -3.00 -3.47 12.62
N GLY A 291 -2.50 -3.06 11.45
CA GLY A 291 -1.58 -3.86 10.64
C GLY A 291 -0.30 -4.18 11.42
N TYR A 292 0.18 -5.42 11.31
CA TYR A 292 1.31 -5.94 12.10
C TYR A 292 1.18 -5.85 13.64
N GLY A 293 -0.02 -5.52 14.15
CA GLY A 293 -0.34 -5.42 15.58
C GLY A 293 -1.28 -6.55 16.03
N ALA A 294 -2.36 -6.20 16.74
CA ALA A 294 -3.36 -7.18 17.21
C ALA A 294 -4.25 -7.78 16.10
N ASN A 295 -4.11 -7.28 14.86
CA ASN A 295 -4.87 -7.66 13.67
C ASN A 295 -6.37 -7.32 13.77
N GLY A 296 -7.04 -7.25 12.62
CA GLY A 296 -8.47 -6.97 12.53
C GLY A 296 -8.82 -5.48 12.38
N VAL A 297 -10.13 -5.21 12.43
CA VAL A 297 -10.71 -3.85 12.39
C VAL A 297 -11.23 -3.50 13.77
N TRP A 298 -11.09 -2.23 14.11
CA TRP A 298 -11.49 -1.63 15.37
C TRP A 298 -12.49 -0.52 15.10
N LYS A 299 -13.51 -0.42 15.94
CA LYS A 299 -14.56 0.61 15.87
C LYS A 299 -14.47 1.50 17.10
N SER A 300 -14.57 2.81 16.88
CA SER A 300 -14.84 3.79 17.93
C SER A 300 -16.24 4.37 17.74
N THR A 301 -16.84 4.82 18.84
CA THR A 301 -18.15 5.51 18.86
C THR A 301 -18.09 6.83 19.62
N ASN A 302 -16.88 7.29 19.94
CA ASN A 302 -16.64 8.51 20.73
C ASN A 302 -15.45 9.32 20.21
N GLY A 303 -15.30 9.36 18.88
CA GLY A 303 -14.32 10.24 18.25
C GLY A 303 -12.87 9.72 18.34
N GLY A 304 -12.69 8.41 18.52
CA GLY A 304 -11.39 7.74 18.50
C GLY A 304 -10.69 7.61 19.85
N VAL A 305 -11.41 7.82 20.95
CA VAL A 305 -10.85 7.68 22.32
C VAL A 305 -10.86 6.22 22.78
N ASP A 306 -12.03 5.58 22.68
CA ASP A 306 -12.20 4.16 22.99
C ASP A 306 -12.37 3.37 21.70
N TRP A 307 -11.79 2.16 21.67
CA TRP A 307 -11.84 1.26 20.52
C TRP A 307 -12.25 -0.14 20.95
N GLU A 308 -13.14 -0.76 20.18
CA GLU A 308 -13.60 -2.13 20.37
C GLU A 308 -13.38 -2.94 19.10
N PRO A 309 -13.14 -4.27 19.18
CA PRO A 309 -13.08 -5.13 18.01
C PRO A 309 -14.36 -5.02 17.19
N PHE A 310 -14.23 -4.77 15.88
CA PHE A 310 -15.37 -4.58 14.98
C PHE A 310 -15.82 -5.87 14.29
N VAL A 311 -14.85 -6.70 13.89
CA VAL A 311 -15.12 -7.94 13.16
C VAL A 311 -15.16 -9.10 14.14
N ASP A 312 -16.18 -9.95 14.04
CA ASP A 312 -16.31 -11.13 14.90
C ASP A 312 -15.06 -12.04 14.74
N PRO A 313 -14.46 -12.50 15.86
CA PRO A 313 -13.27 -13.34 15.85
C PRO A 313 -13.35 -14.59 14.96
N ALA A 314 -14.54 -15.16 14.72
CA ALA A 314 -14.73 -16.28 13.82
C ALA A 314 -14.39 -15.93 12.37
N TYR A 315 -14.73 -14.72 11.91
CA TYR A 315 -14.34 -14.22 10.58
C TYR A 315 -12.90 -13.74 10.54
N LEU A 316 -12.38 -13.17 11.65
CA LEU A 316 -10.95 -12.85 11.75
C LEU A 316 -10.08 -14.11 11.63
N ALA A 317 -10.48 -15.22 12.25
CA ALA A 317 -9.77 -16.49 12.14
C ALA A 317 -9.69 -16.99 10.69
N ALA A 318 -10.69 -16.69 9.86
CA ALA A 318 -10.69 -17.00 8.42
C ALA A 318 -9.64 -16.17 7.66
N MET A 319 -9.45 -14.90 8.05
CA MET A 319 -8.47 -14.00 7.45
C MET A 319 -7.04 -14.18 8.01
N GLN A 320 -6.88 -14.82 9.18
CA GLN A 320 -5.61 -14.89 9.92
C GLN A 320 -4.54 -15.83 9.33
N PHE A 321 -4.88 -16.74 8.42
CA PHE A 321 -3.91 -17.67 7.82
C PHE A 321 -3.19 -17.06 6.61
N GLY A 322 -2.56 -15.90 6.80
CA GLY A 322 -1.62 -15.33 5.83
C GLY A 322 -1.63 -13.81 5.66
N GLY A 323 -2.60 -13.07 6.21
CA GLY A 323 -2.70 -11.62 5.97
C GLY A 323 -3.34 -10.81 7.08
N PHE A 324 -2.83 -9.59 7.23
CA PHE A 324 -3.43 -8.55 8.05
C PHE A 324 -4.65 -7.98 7.31
N VAL A 325 -5.60 -7.35 8.02
CA VAL A 325 -6.57 -6.49 7.35
C VAL A 325 -5.83 -5.33 6.70
N GLN A 326 -6.06 -5.09 5.41
CA GLN A 326 -5.47 -3.96 4.69
C GLN A 326 -6.35 -2.74 4.78
N TYR A 327 -7.60 -2.88 4.34
CA TYR A 327 -8.54 -1.77 4.27
C TYR A 327 -9.89 -2.10 4.89
N VAL A 328 -10.41 -1.12 5.60
CA VAL A 328 -11.84 -0.93 5.82
C VAL A 328 -12.30 0.19 4.86
N ARG A 329 -13.40 -0.02 4.15
CA ARG A 329 -14.04 0.99 3.29
C ARG A 329 -15.49 1.12 3.69
N MET A 330 -16.00 2.34 3.64
CA MET A 330 -17.39 2.68 3.94
C MET A 330 -18.04 3.24 2.69
N ASP A 331 -19.29 2.86 2.46
CA ASP A 331 -20.10 3.38 1.39
C ASP A 331 -20.55 4.81 1.72
N ALA A 332 -20.27 5.75 0.82
CA ALA A 332 -20.61 7.16 1.01
C ALA A 332 -22.13 7.42 1.00
N SER A 333 -22.92 6.51 0.42
CA SER A 333 -24.38 6.61 0.33
C SER A 333 -25.11 5.92 1.49
N ASP A 334 -24.44 4.99 2.17
CA ASP A 334 -24.97 4.23 3.29
C ASP A 334 -23.84 3.91 4.28
N HIS A 335 -23.79 4.66 5.37
CA HIS A 335 -22.73 4.52 6.39
C HIS A 335 -22.76 3.19 7.16
N GLU A 336 -23.85 2.41 7.07
CA GLU A 336 -23.93 1.07 7.66
C GLU A 336 -23.37 -0.01 6.74
N HIS A 337 -23.12 0.33 5.46
CA HIS A 337 -22.52 -0.55 4.48
C HIS A 337 -20.98 -0.38 4.44
N LEU A 338 -20.26 -1.43 4.84
CA LEU A 338 -18.80 -1.46 4.86
C LEU A 338 -18.25 -2.75 4.27
N ILE A 339 -17.05 -2.65 3.69
CA ILE A 339 -16.23 -3.82 3.35
C ILE A 339 -14.91 -3.83 4.11
N VAL A 340 -14.42 -5.03 4.38
CA VAL A 340 -13.12 -5.30 4.98
C VAL A 340 -12.34 -6.22 4.06
N THR A 341 -11.12 -5.81 3.72
CA THR A 341 -10.26 -6.52 2.76
C THR A 341 -8.95 -6.95 3.42
N PRO A 342 -8.46 -8.17 3.12
CA PRO A 342 -7.16 -8.63 3.59
C PRO A 342 -6.02 -8.08 2.72
N HIS A 343 -4.82 -8.01 3.28
CA HIS A 343 -3.60 -7.60 2.59
C HIS A 343 -3.06 -8.66 1.61
N PHE A 344 -3.41 -9.93 1.83
CA PHE A 344 -2.98 -11.05 1.00
C PHE A 344 -4.15 -11.99 0.74
N GLU A 345 -4.03 -12.82 -0.29
CA GLU A 345 -4.98 -13.91 -0.55
C GLU A 345 -5.12 -14.81 0.69
N CYS A 346 -6.34 -15.25 0.95
CA CYS A 346 -6.66 -16.27 1.94
C CYS A 346 -6.31 -17.68 1.50
N GLU A 347 -6.03 -18.54 2.49
CA GLU A 347 -5.96 -19.98 2.28
C GLU A 347 -7.36 -20.61 2.22
N ILE A 348 -7.74 -21.13 1.04
CA ILE A 348 -9.03 -21.80 0.81
C ILE A 348 -9.12 -23.08 1.67
N GLY A 349 -10.20 -23.22 2.44
CA GLY A 349 -10.49 -24.43 3.23
C GLY A 349 -9.89 -24.44 4.64
N ALA A 350 -9.39 -23.30 5.12
CA ALA A 350 -8.82 -23.17 6.47
C ALA A 350 -9.85 -23.28 7.61
N ILE A 351 -11.15 -23.13 7.34
CA ILE A 351 -12.22 -23.29 8.33
C ILE A 351 -13.31 -24.23 7.84
N ASP A 352 -13.59 -25.28 8.61
CA ASP A 352 -14.70 -26.20 8.37
C ASP A 352 -16.04 -25.47 8.47
N GLY A 353 -16.79 -25.41 7.35
CA GLY A 353 -18.16 -24.92 7.31
C GLY A 353 -18.34 -23.46 6.86
N LEU A 354 -17.27 -22.74 6.55
CA LEU A 354 -17.34 -21.42 5.88
C LEU A 354 -16.90 -21.56 4.40
N PRO A 355 -17.74 -21.18 3.43
CA PRO A 355 -17.32 -21.11 2.04
C PRO A 355 -16.45 -19.85 1.88
N LEU A 356 -15.13 -19.98 2.01
CA LEU A 356 -14.21 -18.88 1.74
C LEU A 356 -13.74 -18.95 0.28
N THR A 357 -13.86 -17.85 -0.46
CA THR A 357 -13.05 -17.63 -1.67
C THR A 357 -11.59 -17.33 -1.33
N LYS A 358 -10.73 -17.32 -2.35
CA LYS A 358 -9.34 -16.85 -2.24
C LYS A 358 -9.19 -15.45 -1.65
N ASN A 359 -10.22 -14.61 -1.68
CA ASN A 359 -10.08 -13.19 -1.38
C ASN A 359 -10.66 -12.79 0.00
N CYS A 360 -11.49 -13.64 0.64
CA CYS A 360 -12.14 -13.42 1.96
C CYS A 360 -12.57 -11.98 2.26
N ILE A 361 -13.18 -11.30 1.31
CA ILE A 361 -13.66 -9.95 1.56
C ILE A 361 -14.92 -10.09 2.41
N LEU A 362 -14.94 -9.38 3.53
CA LEU A 362 -16.12 -9.32 4.38
C LEU A 362 -16.92 -8.08 4.03
N GLU A 363 -18.24 -8.23 4.01
CA GLU A 363 -19.19 -7.16 3.74
C GLU A 363 -20.24 -7.15 4.85
N THR A 364 -20.67 -5.97 5.24
CA THR A 364 -21.77 -5.77 6.20
C THR A 364 -22.66 -4.66 5.69
N PHE A 365 -23.97 -4.81 5.89
CA PHE A 365 -25.00 -3.81 5.55
C PHE A 365 -25.69 -3.23 6.80
N ASP A 366 -25.18 -3.55 7.99
CA ASP A 366 -25.80 -3.21 9.27
C ASP A 366 -24.76 -2.78 10.33
N ALA A 367 -23.69 -2.15 9.86
CA ALA A 367 -22.57 -1.67 10.66
C ALA A 367 -21.97 -2.76 11.56
N GLY A 368 -21.77 -3.95 10.98
CA GLY A 368 -21.05 -5.09 11.57
C GLY A 368 -21.86 -5.99 12.48
N GLN A 369 -23.20 -5.88 12.51
CA GLN A 369 -24.05 -6.82 13.26
C GLN A 369 -24.12 -8.18 12.57
N THR A 370 -24.16 -8.19 11.24
CA THR A 370 -24.05 -9.37 10.39
C THR A 370 -23.01 -9.15 9.30
N TRP A 371 -22.44 -10.27 8.84
CA TRP A 371 -21.32 -10.30 7.90
C TRP A 371 -21.58 -11.33 6.82
N ASP A 372 -21.39 -10.91 5.59
CA ASP A 372 -21.35 -11.74 4.40
C ASP A 372 -19.91 -11.85 3.88
N ILE A 373 -19.63 -12.92 3.14
CA ILE A 373 -18.37 -13.10 2.42
C ILE A 373 -18.65 -12.88 0.95
N LEU A 374 -17.94 -11.94 0.34
CA LEU A 374 -18.05 -11.67 -1.09
C LEU A 374 -17.34 -12.75 -1.91
N GLU A 375 -18.11 -13.38 -2.78
CA GLU A 375 -17.67 -14.46 -3.67
C GLU A 375 -17.37 -13.91 -5.08
N GLY A 376 -16.46 -14.57 -5.80
CA GLY A 376 -16.23 -14.27 -7.22
C GLY A 376 -15.60 -12.90 -7.51
N THR A 377 -14.83 -12.37 -6.57
CA THR A 377 -14.17 -11.06 -6.69
C THR A 377 -12.93 -11.09 -7.60
N PRO A 378 -12.47 -9.93 -8.12
CA PRO A 378 -11.24 -9.82 -8.90
C PRO A 378 -10.02 -10.24 -8.06
N PRO A 379 -8.83 -10.40 -8.67
CA PRO A 379 -7.61 -10.73 -7.93
C PRO A 379 -7.39 -9.79 -6.73
N ALA A 380 -7.17 -10.36 -5.55
CA ALA A 380 -6.87 -9.63 -4.32
C ALA A 380 -5.39 -9.83 -3.93
N GLY A 381 -4.86 -8.94 -3.09
CA GLY A 381 -3.50 -9.02 -2.59
C GLY A 381 -2.85 -7.66 -2.42
N GLU A 382 -1.53 -7.66 -2.24
CA GLU A 382 -0.76 -6.45 -2.06
C GLU A 382 -0.86 -5.54 -3.29
N GLY A 383 -1.02 -4.24 -3.05
CA GLY A 383 -1.17 -3.24 -4.13
C GLY A 383 -2.54 -3.24 -4.81
N VAL A 384 -3.54 -3.84 -4.15
CA VAL A 384 -4.93 -3.76 -4.56
C VAL A 384 -5.68 -2.72 -3.74
N PHE A 385 -6.43 -1.85 -4.41
CA PHE A 385 -7.15 -0.76 -3.78
C PHE A 385 -8.61 -0.71 -4.23
N GLN A 386 -9.51 -0.38 -3.31
CA GLN A 386 -10.95 -0.29 -3.55
C GLN A 386 -11.47 1.13 -3.35
N THR A 387 -12.30 1.57 -4.29
CA THR A 387 -13.07 2.82 -4.20
C THR A 387 -14.55 2.49 -4.29
N MET A 388 -15.33 2.87 -3.29
CA MET A 388 -16.79 2.78 -3.34
C MET A 388 -17.37 4.14 -3.74
N LEU A 389 -18.16 4.19 -4.81
CA LEU A 389 -18.89 5.41 -5.20
C LEU A 389 -20.28 5.44 -4.58
N ASP A 390 -20.94 4.28 -4.53
CA ASP A 390 -22.24 4.05 -3.93
C ASP A 390 -22.41 2.54 -3.66
N ALA A 391 -23.55 2.15 -3.07
CA ALA A 391 -23.88 0.77 -2.71
C ALA A 391 -23.76 -0.24 -3.85
N ASN A 392 -23.88 0.19 -5.10
CA ASN A 392 -23.86 -0.70 -6.25
C ASN A 392 -22.59 -0.55 -7.09
N THR A 393 -22.03 0.66 -7.17
CA THR A 393 -20.91 1.00 -8.05
C THR A 393 -19.62 1.23 -7.27
N TRP A 394 -18.64 0.40 -7.58
CA TRP A 394 -17.33 0.42 -6.94
C TRP A 394 -16.27 -0.13 -7.87
N TYR A 395 -15.05 0.30 -7.62
CA TYR A 395 -13.86 -0.01 -8.41
C TYR A 395 -12.85 -0.77 -7.57
N TRP A 396 -12.17 -1.68 -8.26
CA TRP A 396 -11.12 -2.51 -7.73
C TRP A 396 -9.91 -2.34 -8.64
N SER A 397 -8.80 -1.83 -8.12
CA SER A 397 -7.62 -1.51 -8.92
C SER A 397 -6.43 -2.30 -8.40
N SER A 398 -5.76 -3.04 -9.27
CA SER A 398 -4.50 -3.73 -9.02
C SER A 398 -3.37 -3.06 -9.79
N GLY A 399 -2.22 -2.88 -9.12
CA GLY A 399 -0.98 -2.38 -9.72
C GLY A 399 -0.47 -3.17 -10.94
N PHE A 400 -0.91 -4.42 -11.09
CA PHE A 400 -0.37 -5.36 -12.08
C PHE A 400 -1.42 -5.94 -13.03
N ASP A 401 -2.67 -5.97 -12.58
CA ASP A 401 -3.72 -6.74 -13.26
C ASP A 401 -4.84 -5.84 -13.83
N GLY A 402 -4.78 -4.52 -13.61
CA GLY A 402 -5.72 -3.55 -14.18
C GLY A 402 -6.80 -3.08 -13.21
N MET A 403 -7.92 -2.62 -13.75
CA MET A 403 -9.07 -2.10 -12.99
C MET A 403 -10.36 -2.83 -13.35
N TRP A 404 -11.14 -3.19 -12.33
CA TRP A 404 -12.47 -3.78 -12.44
C TRP A 404 -13.50 -2.85 -11.83
N ARG A 405 -14.71 -2.99 -12.36
CA ARG A 405 -15.90 -2.31 -11.87
C ARG A 405 -16.99 -3.34 -11.62
N THR A 406 -17.77 -3.09 -10.59
CA THR A 406 -19.05 -3.74 -10.35
C THR A 406 -20.14 -2.66 -10.34
N ALA A 407 -21.36 -3.06 -10.66
CA ALA A 407 -22.54 -2.19 -10.72
C ALA A 407 -23.72 -2.80 -9.95
N ASP A 408 -23.45 -3.84 -9.16
CA ASP A 408 -24.43 -4.68 -8.48
C ASP A 408 -23.96 -5.06 -7.06
N GLY A 409 -23.14 -4.21 -6.43
CA GLY A 409 -22.71 -4.46 -5.05
C GLY A 409 -21.78 -5.67 -4.95
N GLY A 410 -20.87 -5.83 -5.92
CA GLY A 410 -19.81 -6.85 -5.87
C GLY A 410 -20.24 -8.25 -6.29
N GLN A 411 -21.50 -8.41 -6.69
CA GLN A 411 -22.02 -9.70 -7.17
C GLN A 411 -21.42 -10.10 -8.52
N SER A 412 -21.08 -9.13 -9.38
CA SER A 412 -20.37 -9.38 -10.63
C SER A 412 -19.39 -8.27 -10.99
N TRP A 413 -18.30 -8.66 -11.66
CA TRP A 413 -17.18 -7.79 -11.96
C TRP A 413 -16.86 -7.74 -13.45
N GLN A 414 -16.70 -6.53 -13.96
CA GLN A 414 -16.29 -6.22 -15.33
C GLN A 414 -14.87 -5.65 -15.31
N HIS A 415 -13.96 -6.24 -16.08
CA HIS A 415 -12.67 -5.60 -16.36
C HIS A 415 -12.88 -4.37 -17.25
N VAL A 416 -12.43 -3.21 -16.79
CA VAL A 416 -12.68 -1.92 -17.45
C VAL A 416 -11.41 -1.23 -17.96
N PHE A 417 -10.23 -1.63 -17.47
CA PHE A 417 -8.98 -1.06 -17.93
C PHE A 417 -7.76 -1.95 -17.64
N ASP A 418 -6.88 -2.13 -18.62
CA ASP A 418 -5.73 -3.05 -18.54
C ASP A 418 -4.53 -2.49 -17.75
N GLU A 419 -4.35 -1.16 -17.71
CA GLU A 419 -3.18 -0.51 -17.08
C GLU A 419 -3.55 0.10 -15.71
N GLY A 420 -3.35 -0.63 -14.61
CA GLY A 420 -3.73 -0.16 -13.27
C GLY A 420 -2.54 0.26 -12.43
N TYR A 421 -2.39 1.55 -12.14
CA TYR A 421 -1.74 2.01 -10.89
C TYR A 421 -2.45 3.28 -10.49
N ALA A 422 -3.57 3.11 -9.80
CA ALA A 422 -4.24 4.15 -9.05
C ALA A 422 -4.37 3.61 -7.64
N ASN A 423 -3.95 4.36 -6.62
CA ASN A 423 -4.20 4.05 -5.21
C ASN A 423 -5.70 4.16 -4.85
N ALA A 424 -6.61 3.69 -5.72
CA ALA A 424 -8.06 3.86 -5.64
C ALA A 424 -8.53 5.32 -5.53
N SER A 425 -7.72 6.30 -5.93
CA SER A 425 -8.13 7.69 -5.92
C SER A 425 -8.94 8.01 -7.18
N LEU A 426 -10.26 8.15 -7.00
CA LEU A 426 -11.17 8.62 -8.04
C LEU A 426 -11.67 10.02 -7.70
N VAL A 427 -11.71 10.89 -8.70
CA VAL A 427 -12.33 12.22 -8.60
C VAL A 427 -13.51 12.27 -9.57
N ARG A 428 -14.62 12.88 -9.13
CA ARG A 428 -15.79 13.10 -9.97
C ARG A 428 -15.81 14.56 -10.43
N ALA A 429 -15.75 14.79 -11.74
CA ALA A 429 -15.89 16.13 -12.32
C ALA A 429 -17.35 16.62 -12.30
N ALA A 430 -17.54 17.92 -12.51
CA ALA A 430 -18.84 18.58 -12.55
C ALA A 430 -19.82 17.97 -13.58
N ASP A 431 -19.29 17.49 -14.72
CA ASP A 431 -20.08 16.86 -15.78
C ASP A 431 -20.46 15.38 -15.49
N GLY A 432 -20.02 14.85 -14.34
CA GLY A 432 -20.25 13.50 -13.88
C GLY A 432 -19.18 12.49 -14.31
N SER A 433 -18.21 12.90 -15.13
CA SER A 433 -17.06 12.08 -15.53
C SER A 433 -16.22 11.67 -14.32
N LEU A 434 -15.62 10.49 -14.40
CA LEU A 434 -14.70 9.97 -13.40
C LEU A 434 -13.27 10.12 -13.91
N LEU A 435 -12.40 10.58 -13.02
CA LEU A 435 -10.97 10.70 -13.25
C LEU A 435 -10.22 9.76 -12.31
N ALA A 436 -9.17 9.11 -12.82
CA ALA A 436 -8.34 8.19 -12.06
C ALA A 436 -6.86 8.44 -12.32
N GLY A 437 -6.04 8.15 -11.31
CA GLY A 437 -4.60 8.11 -11.48
C GLY A 437 -4.19 7.04 -12.49
N GLY A 438 -3.03 7.21 -13.09
CA GLY A 438 -2.48 6.22 -14.02
C GLY A 438 -0.97 6.37 -14.11
N VAL A 439 -0.29 5.27 -14.43
CA VAL A 439 1.18 5.19 -14.48
C VAL A 439 1.76 6.23 -15.43
N PHE A 440 1.15 6.43 -16.59
CA PHE A 440 1.70 7.28 -17.64
C PHE A 440 0.91 8.56 -17.86
N SER A 441 -0.37 8.56 -17.49
CA SER A 441 -1.32 9.65 -17.72
C SER A 441 -2.45 9.58 -16.70
N THR A 442 -3.10 10.70 -16.45
CA THR A 442 -4.42 10.73 -15.82
C THR A 442 -5.44 10.10 -16.78
N LEU A 443 -6.34 9.28 -16.24
CA LEU A 443 -7.38 8.59 -16.99
C LEU A 443 -8.73 9.28 -16.79
N ILE A 444 -9.58 9.21 -17.80
CA ILE A 444 -10.96 9.72 -17.74
C ILE A 444 -11.96 8.69 -18.27
N SER A 445 -13.14 8.64 -17.67
CA SER A 445 -14.29 7.87 -18.12
C SER A 445 -15.59 8.65 -17.93
N THR A 446 -16.41 8.73 -18.98
CA THR A 446 -17.73 9.40 -18.94
C THR A 446 -18.87 8.44 -18.60
N ASP A 447 -18.64 7.12 -18.70
CA ASP A 447 -19.63 6.06 -18.50
C ASP A 447 -19.24 5.10 -17.37
N GLY A 448 -18.05 5.26 -16.78
CA GLY A 448 -17.46 4.39 -15.79
C GLY A 448 -16.96 3.04 -16.32
N ILE A 449 -17.10 2.78 -17.62
CA ILE A 449 -16.79 1.49 -18.25
C ILE A 449 -15.61 1.64 -19.20
N THR A 450 -15.63 2.68 -20.02
CA THR A 450 -14.61 2.97 -21.01
C THR A 450 -13.66 4.01 -20.44
N TRP A 451 -12.39 3.64 -20.29
CA TRP A 451 -11.34 4.52 -19.77
C TRP A 451 -10.37 4.90 -20.87
N SER A 452 -9.91 6.15 -20.84
CA SER A 452 -8.94 6.67 -21.81
C SER A 452 -7.95 7.62 -21.14
N ALA A 453 -6.72 7.62 -21.62
CA ALA A 453 -5.71 8.58 -21.22
C ALA A 453 -6.10 10.00 -21.64
N ILE A 454 -6.00 10.96 -20.71
CA ILE A 454 -6.15 12.37 -21.04
C ILE A 454 -4.88 12.84 -21.76
N PRO A 455 -4.99 13.44 -22.97
CA PRO A 455 -3.83 13.93 -23.71
C PRO A 455 -2.99 14.90 -22.87
N ASP A 456 -1.66 14.75 -22.95
CA ASP A 456 -0.67 15.60 -22.28
C ASP A 456 -0.77 15.66 -20.73
N SER A 457 -1.63 14.83 -20.13
CA SER A 457 -1.71 14.71 -18.67
C SER A 457 -0.52 13.92 -18.10
N PRO A 458 -0.07 14.25 -16.88
CA PRO A 458 0.99 13.51 -16.21
C PRO A 458 0.47 12.18 -15.65
N GLY A 459 1.37 11.22 -15.46
CA GLY A 459 1.09 10.05 -14.63
C GLY A 459 1.07 10.41 -13.15
N THR A 460 0.04 9.96 -12.44
CA THR A 460 -0.23 10.29 -11.02
C THR A 460 -0.60 9.01 -10.27
N ASP A 461 0.05 8.74 -9.13
CA ASP A 461 -0.25 7.56 -8.30
C ASP A 461 -1.51 7.80 -7.44
N VAL A 462 -1.69 9.05 -7.00
CA VAL A 462 -2.85 9.55 -6.25
C VAL A 462 -3.42 10.79 -6.92
N LEU A 463 -4.74 10.91 -6.85
CA LEU A 463 -5.50 12.09 -7.29
C LEU A 463 -6.37 12.61 -6.14
N ALA A 464 -6.57 13.91 -6.11
CA ALA A 464 -7.51 14.58 -5.23
C ALA A 464 -8.15 15.74 -5.97
N GLY A 465 -9.28 16.22 -5.49
CA GLY A 465 -9.93 17.36 -6.11
C GLY A 465 -11.40 17.44 -5.76
N ASP A 466 -12.03 18.42 -6.38
CA ASP A 466 -13.46 18.64 -6.38
C ASP A 466 -13.96 18.74 -7.84
N ASP A 467 -15.14 19.33 -8.03
CA ASP A 467 -15.74 19.52 -9.34
C ASP A 467 -15.08 20.65 -10.16
N GLU A 468 -14.19 21.47 -9.56
CA GLU A 468 -13.50 22.58 -10.22
C GLU A 468 -12.01 22.32 -10.44
N ARG A 469 -11.34 21.64 -9.50
CA ARG A 469 -9.88 21.53 -9.43
C ARG A 469 -9.43 20.09 -9.23
N LEU A 470 -8.34 19.75 -9.91
CA LEU A 470 -7.64 18.49 -9.76
C LEU A 470 -6.24 18.71 -9.22
N PHE A 471 -5.82 17.77 -8.39
CA PHE A 471 -4.47 17.65 -7.86
C PHE A 471 -4.00 16.23 -8.05
N GLY A 472 -2.75 16.08 -8.47
CA GLY A 472 -2.12 14.78 -8.61
C GLY A 472 -0.76 14.77 -7.94
N SER A 473 -0.37 13.60 -7.42
CA SER A 473 1.00 13.38 -6.97
C SER A 473 1.56 12.06 -7.48
N ARG A 474 2.88 12.08 -7.74
CA ARG A 474 3.67 10.89 -8.05
C ARG A 474 5.11 11.11 -7.65
N ASN A 475 5.68 10.19 -6.86
CA ASN A 475 7.06 10.30 -6.36
C ASN A 475 7.41 11.69 -5.80
N GLY A 476 6.44 12.33 -5.11
CA GLY A 476 6.56 13.68 -4.54
C GLY A 476 6.59 14.84 -5.52
N PHE A 477 6.30 14.61 -6.81
CA PHE A 477 5.92 15.66 -7.75
C PHE A 477 4.44 15.94 -7.64
N TYR A 478 4.08 17.22 -7.53
CA TYR A 478 2.71 17.66 -7.37
C TYR A 478 2.29 18.50 -8.56
N VAL A 479 1.09 18.24 -9.06
CA VAL A 479 0.53 18.89 -10.24
C VAL A 479 -0.92 19.27 -9.99
N THR A 480 -1.40 20.28 -10.71
CA THR A 480 -2.80 20.70 -10.66
C THR A 480 -3.34 21.02 -12.05
N ALA A 481 -4.64 20.81 -12.24
CA ALA A 481 -5.38 21.16 -13.44
C ALA A 481 -6.81 21.60 -13.09
N SER A 482 -7.51 22.14 -14.08
CA SER A 482 -8.97 22.31 -14.01
C SER A 482 -9.63 20.95 -14.11
N ALA A 483 -10.67 20.68 -13.31
CA ALA A 483 -11.47 19.47 -13.45
C ALA A 483 -12.32 19.49 -14.74
N ASP A 484 -12.80 20.66 -15.14
CA ASP A 484 -13.56 20.87 -16.40
C ASP A 484 -12.73 20.67 -17.68
N ASP A 485 -11.43 20.92 -17.64
CA ASP A 485 -10.51 20.74 -18.76
C ASP A 485 -9.15 20.20 -18.27
N PRO A 486 -9.06 18.88 -18.02
CA PRO A 486 -7.89 18.26 -17.43
C PRO A 486 -6.77 18.03 -18.47
N THR A 487 -6.77 18.75 -19.59
CA THR A 487 -5.72 18.63 -20.63
C THR A 487 -4.50 19.52 -20.37
N THR A 488 -4.63 20.50 -19.48
CA THR A 488 -3.54 21.44 -19.15
C THR A 488 -3.19 21.36 -17.67
N TRP A 489 -1.97 20.91 -17.39
CA TRP A 489 -1.45 20.74 -16.03
C TRP A 489 -0.35 21.75 -15.72
N SER A 490 -0.31 22.20 -14.46
CA SER A 490 0.73 23.06 -13.91
C SER A 490 1.40 22.36 -12.73
N GLU A 491 2.71 22.54 -12.59
CA GLU A 491 3.44 22.06 -11.42
C GLU A 491 3.12 22.91 -10.19
N LEU A 492 2.92 22.25 -9.05
CA LEU A 492 2.89 22.88 -7.74
C LEU A 492 4.31 22.90 -7.14
N PRO A 493 4.59 23.80 -6.19
CA PRO A 493 5.84 23.74 -5.43
C PRO A 493 6.06 22.35 -4.82
N MET A 494 7.31 21.92 -4.66
CA MET A 494 7.61 20.67 -3.98
C MET A 494 7.79 20.90 -2.47
N PRO A 495 7.31 19.99 -1.60
CA PRO A 495 7.66 19.99 -0.19
C PRO A 495 9.16 19.83 0.01
N ALA A 496 9.71 20.47 1.04
CA ALA A 496 11.10 20.31 1.44
C ALA A 496 11.28 19.04 2.29
N PHE A 497 11.18 17.88 1.65
CA PHE A 497 11.23 16.58 2.33
C PHE A 497 12.53 16.35 3.12
N PRO A 498 12.45 15.95 4.41
CA PRO A 498 13.62 15.64 5.23
C PRO A 498 14.47 14.48 4.72
N ASP A 499 13.84 13.42 4.19
CA ASP A 499 14.49 12.26 3.60
C ASP A 499 14.21 12.19 2.08
N PRO A 500 15.06 12.79 1.24
CA PRO A 500 14.85 12.79 -0.21
C PRO A 500 15.08 11.41 -0.86
N GLY A 501 15.54 10.41 -0.10
CA GLY A 501 15.70 9.04 -0.58
C GLY A 501 14.42 8.21 -0.54
N TYR A 502 13.39 8.69 0.17
CA TYR A 502 12.15 7.95 0.42
C TYR A 502 10.92 8.81 0.10
N ILE A 503 10.74 9.14 -1.18
CA ILE A 503 9.67 10.05 -1.62
C ILE A 503 8.53 9.25 -2.28
N THR A 504 7.49 8.97 -1.50
CA THR A 504 6.24 8.40 -1.99
C THR A 504 5.07 9.16 -1.37
N THR A 505 4.14 9.63 -2.19
CA THR A 505 2.86 10.16 -1.71
C THR A 505 1.84 9.04 -1.72
N TRP A 506 1.36 8.67 -0.54
CA TRP A 506 0.43 7.55 -0.38
C TRP A 506 -1.03 7.97 -0.45
N ASP A 507 -1.31 9.18 0.04
CA ASP A 507 -2.66 9.73 0.04
C ASP A 507 -2.61 11.26 -0.14
N LEU A 508 -3.64 11.79 -0.80
CA LEU A 508 -3.81 13.19 -1.15
C LEU A 508 -5.29 13.52 -0.99
N LYS A 509 -5.62 14.59 -0.25
CA LYS A 509 -7.01 15.05 -0.08
C LYS A 509 -7.06 16.57 -0.15
N TYR A 510 -8.10 17.08 -0.80
CA TYR A 510 -8.35 18.51 -0.91
C TYR A 510 -9.55 18.89 -0.07
N ASP A 511 -9.33 19.81 0.86
CA ASP A 511 -10.37 20.48 1.63
C ASP A 511 -10.77 21.75 0.88
N ALA A 512 -11.95 21.72 0.25
CA ALA A 512 -12.46 22.83 -0.52
C ALA A 512 -12.92 24.01 0.36
N ASP A 513 -13.36 23.77 1.59
CA ASP A 513 -13.86 24.81 2.49
C ASP A 513 -12.75 25.77 2.91
N HIS A 514 -11.56 25.21 3.16
CA HIS A 514 -10.37 25.97 3.55
C HIS A 514 -9.36 26.13 2.42
N ARG A 515 -9.59 25.47 1.28
CA ARG A 515 -8.71 25.46 0.10
C ARG A 515 -7.33 24.89 0.43
N VAL A 516 -7.31 23.81 1.20
CA VAL A 516 -6.08 23.18 1.68
C VAL A 516 -5.89 21.82 1.02
N LEU A 517 -4.72 21.63 0.41
CA LEU A 517 -4.30 20.33 -0.10
C LEU A 517 -3.43 19.64 0.97
N TYR A 518 -3.87 18.48 1.45
CA TYR A 518 -3.15 17.65 2.40
C TYR A 518 -2.44 16.50 1.69
N SER A 519 -1.21 16.21 2.09
CA SER A 519 -0.39 15.15 1.51
C SER A 519 0.27 14.29 2.58
N LEU A 520 0.07 12.98 2.48
CA LEU A 520 0.70 11.98 3.33
C LEU A 520 1.89 11.34 2.61
N ASN A 521 3.06 11.38 3.24
CA ASN A 521 4.34 10.96 2.65
C ASN A 521 5.14 10.02 3.55
N SER A 522 4.47 9.16 4.34
CA SER A 522 5.12 8.19 5.23
C SER A 522 6.12 8.82 6.19
N ARG A 523 7.40 8.40 6.17
CA ARG A 523 8.48 8.97 6.99
C ARG A 523 8.86 10.40 6.62
N ASN A 524 8.46 10.87 5.44
CA ASN A 524 8.59 12.27 5.11
C ASN A 524 7.50 13.13 5.75
N GLY A 525 6.52 12.52 6.42
CA GLY A 525 5.54 13.20 7.24
C GLY A 525 4.27 13.59 6.49
N PHE A 526 3.49 14.45 7.15
CA PHE A 526 2.19 14.95 6.73
C PHE A 526 2.31 16.45 6.46
N TRP A 527 1.80 16.87 5.32
CA TRP A 527 2.04 18.21 4.80
C TRP A 527 0.73 18.85 4.35
N ARG A 528 0.66 20.18 4.45
CA ARG A 528 -0.44 20.96 3.86
C ARG A 528 0.06 22.06 2.93
N LEU A 529 -0.74 22.40 1.94
CA LEU A 529 -0.53 23.53 1.03
C LEU A 529 -1.82 24.33 0.90
N LEU A 530 -1.75 25.63 1.16
CA LEU A 530 -2.86 26.54 0.85
C LEU A 530 -2.92 26.77 -0.67
N VAL A 531 -4.06 26.47 -1.28
CA VAL A 531 -4.26 26.59 -2.72
C VAL A 531 -4.91 27.96 -3.05
N PRO A 532 -4.27 28.80 -3.88
CA PRO A 532 -4.73 30.16 -4.18
C PRO A 532 -6.05 30.26 -4.92
#